data_AF-A0A0F9KHD8-F1
#
_entry.id   AF-A0A0F9KHD8-F1
#
_cell.length_a   1.000
_cell.length_b   1.000
_cell.length_c   1.000
_cell.angle_alpha   90.00
_cell.angle_beta   90.00
_cell.angle_gamma   90.00
#
_symmetry.space_group_name_H-M   'P 1'
#
loop_
_entity.id
_entity.type
_entity.pdbx_description
1 polymer ?
#
loop_
_entity_poly.entity_id
_entity_poly.type
_entity_poly.pdbx_seq_one_letter_code
_entity_poly.pdbx_strand_id
1 'polypeptide(L)'
;MFASKISQTLSIPVEGSEPVSVTIQKLSRRSLDAARLAKQRQIASVAKDMGAEMVQAYEARNAKDAANKVLDPAEARFNGYDVETVLVNGIREWTADVSVAAGVPDLDEDASETLFKAIIVLSVPTEAEAEVAQGKS
;
A
#
# COMPACT_ATOMS: atom_id res chain seq x y z
N MET A 1 -1.11 -23.48 -14.54
CA MET A 1 -0.42 -22.31 -15.09
C MET A 1 0.40 -21.71 -13.96
N PHE A 2 1.73 -21.89 -13.96
CA PHE A 2 2.60 -21.36 -12.90
C PHE A 2 2.85 -19.88 -13.18
N ALA A 3 2.06 -19.00 -12.56
CA ALA A 3 2.45 -17.60 -12.42
C ALA A 3 3.72 -17.59 -11.58
N SER A 4 4.86 -17.27 -12.20
CA SER A 4 6.07 -16.95 -11.45
C SER A 4 5.69 -15.86 -10.45
N LYS A 5 5.70 -16.20 -9.15
CA LYS A 5 5.31 -15.26 -8.10
C LYS A 5 6.44 -14.24 -7.99
N ILE A 6 6.29 -13.11 -8.68
CA ILE A 6 7.20 -11.97 -8.55
C ILE A 6 7.16 -11.57 -7.07
N SER A 7 8.30 -11.72 -6.41
CA SER A 7 8.49 -11.42 -5.00
C SER A 7 9.81 -10.68 -4.81
N GLN A 8 9.86 -9.88 -3.75
CA GLN A 8 11.00 -9.07 -3.38
C GLN A 8 11.14 -9.13 -1.86
N THR A 9 12.37 -9.15 -1.38
CA THR A 9 12.66 -9.10 0.05
C THR A 9 13.22 -7.73 0.40
N LEU A 10 12.65 -7.10 1.43
CA LEU A 10 13.04 -5.80 1.94
C LEU A 10 13.52 -5.96 3.38
N SER A 11 14.58 -5.24 3.74
CA SER A 11 15.03 -5.15 5.12
C SER A 11 14.43 -3.89 5.75
N ILE A 12 13.57 -4.05 6.75
CA ILE A 12 12.90 -2.95 7.43
C ILE A 12 13.63 -2.69 8.75
N PRO A 13 14.20 -1.48 8.96
CA PRO A 13 14.82 -1.16 10.24
C PRO A 13 13.75 -1.12 11.32
N VAL A 14 14.05 -1.70 12.48
CA VAL A 14 13.20 -1.63 13.68
C VAL A 14 14.01 -0.95 14.78
N GLU A 15 13.45 0.08 15.40
CA GLU A 15 14.16 0.83 16.43
C GLU A 15 14.53 -0.07 17.62
N GLY A 16 15.82 -0.11 17.97
CA GLY A 16 16.33 -0.89 19.10
C GLY A 16 16.40 -2.41 18.89
N SER A 17 16.16 -2.92 17.66
CA SER A 17 16.20 -4.35 17.34
C SER A 17 16.95 -4.62 16.02
N GLU A 18 17.23 -5.89 15.71
CA GLU A 18 17.76 -6.25 14.40
C GLU A 18 16.70 -5.96 13.30
N PRO A 19 17.12 -5.54 12.09
CA PRO A 19 16.19 -5.30 10.99
C PRO A 19 15.35 -6.55 10.67
N VAL A 20 14.06 -6.33 10.45
CA VAL A 20 13.13 -7.40 10.06
C VAL A 20 13.16 -7.55 8.54
N SER A 21 13.44 -8.76 8.09
CA SER A 21 13.39 -9.10 6.67
C SER A 21 11.95 -9.43 6.30
N VAL A 22 11.38 -8.72 5.33
CA VAL A 22 10.00 -8.85 4.88
C VAL A 22 10.00 -9.23 3.40
N THR A 23 9.45 -10.41 3.09
CA THR A 23 9.24 -10.85 1.72
C THR A 23 7.85 -10.43 1.27
N ILE A 24 7.80 -9.54 0.29
CA ILE A 24 6.58 -9.08 -0.36
C ILE A 24 6.36 -9.76 -1.71
N GLN A 25 5.13 -9.78 -2.18
CA GLN A 25 4.74 -10.37 -3.46
C GLN A 25 3.82 -9.47 -4.27
N LYS A 26 3.86 -9.63 -5.58
CA LYS A 26 2.89 -9.05 -6.50
C LYS A 26 1.47 -9.49 -6.15
N LEU A 27 0.57 -8.52 -5.98
CA LEU A 27 -0.84 -8.77 -5.76
C LEU A 27 -1.54 -9.22 -7.04
N SER A 28 -2.45 -10.18 -6.89
CA SER A 28 -3.38 -10.57 -7.94
C SER A 28 -4.41 -9.47 -8.18
N ARG A 29 -5.07 -9.48 -9.36
CA ARG A 29 -6.16 -8.53 -9.63
C ARG A 29 -7.28 -8.61 -8.58
N ARG A 30 -7.62 -9.83 -8.14
CA ARG A 30 -8.63 -10.06 -7.10
C ARG A 30 -8.24 -9.42 -5.76
N SER A 31 -6.97 -9.49 -5.38
CA SER A 31 -6.45 -8.87 -4.15
C SER A 31 -6.47 -7.35 -4.25
N LEU A 32 -6.11 -6.79 -5.40
CA LEU A 32 -6.17 -5.34 -5.65
C LEU A 32 -7.62 -4.82 -5.61
N ASP A 33 -8.56 -5.54 -6.20
CA ASP A 33 -9.97 -5.15 -6.19
C ASP A 33 -10.57 -5.24 -4.77
N ALA A 34 -10.13 -6.21 -3.96
CA ALA A 34 -10.50 -6.28 -2.54
C ALA A 34 -9.97 -5.07 -1.75
N ALA A 35 -8.72 -4.66 -1.97
CA ALA A 35 -8.14 -3.47 -1.33
C ALA A 35 -8.84 -2.17 -1.75
N ARG A 36 -9.24 -2.04 -3.02
CA ARG A 36 -10.04 -0.89 -3.49
C ARG A 36 -11.42 -0.85 -2.84
N LEU A 37 -12.07 -2.01 -2.74
CA LEU A 37 -13.39 -2.12 -2.13
C LEU A 37 -13.34 -1.79 -0.63
N ALA A 38 -12.30 -2.25 0.08
CA ALA A 38 -12.07 -1.90 1.47
C ALA A 38 -11.91 -0.38 1.64
N LYS A 39 -11.12 0.28 0.77
CA LYS A 39 -10.94 1.74 0.79
C LYS A 39 -12.26 2.48 0.56
N GLN A 40 -13.06 2.04 -0.42
CA GLN A 40 -14.37 2.62 -0.69
C GLN A 40 -15.33 2.48 0.49
N ARG A 41 -15.30 1.33 1.18
CA ARG A 41 -16.12 1.12 2.40
C ARG A 41 -15.67 2.02 3.54
N GLN A 42 -14.36 2.21 3.73
CA GLN A 42 -13.82 3.14 4.73
C GLN A 42 -14.33 4.55 4.47
N ILE A 43 -14.21 5.04 3.23
CA ILE A 43 -14.70 6.37 2.82
C ILE A 43 -16.21 6.47 3.03
N ALA A 44 -16.98 5.46 2.63
CA ALA A 44 -18.42 5.44 2.81
C ALA A 44 -18.85 5.43 4.29
N SER A 45 -18.10 4.74 5.16
CA SER A 45 -18.36 4.75 6.61
C SER A 45 -18.13 6.14 7.19
N VAL A 46 -16.97 6.74 6.90
CA VAL A 46 -16.66 8.12 7.32
C VAL A 46 -17.75 9.08 6.84
N ALA A 47 -18.23 8.90 5.61
CA ALA A 47 -19.30 9.75 5.07
C ALA A 47 -20.65 9.58 5.76
N LYS A 48 -20.98 8.36 6.17
CA LYS A 48 -22.18 8.07 6.95
C LYS A 48 -22.11 8.65 8.36
N ASP A 49 -20.94 8.58 8.99
CA ASP A 49 -20.76 8.96 10.39
C ASP A 49 -20.61 10.48 10.59
N MET A 50 -19.99 11.18 9.63
CA MET A 50 -19.78 12.63 9.69
C MET A 50 -20.90 13.46 9.02
N GLY A 51 -21.70 12.85 8.15
CA GLY A 51 -22.66 13.54 7.29
C GLY A 51 -22.01 14.20 6.06
N ALA A 52 -22.77 14.32 4.97
CA ALA A 52 -22.25 14.71 3.65
C ALA A 52 -21.52 16.07 3.62
N GLU A 53 -21.92 17.02 4.48
CA GLU A 53 -21.31 18.36 4.55
C GLU A 53 -19.90 18.34 5.16
N MET A 54 -19.66 17.49 6.15
CA MET A 54 -18.33 17.33 6.77
C MET A 54 -17.38 16.57 5.86
N VAL A 55 -17.87 15.62 5.07
CA VAL A 55 -17.07 14.94 4.04
C VAL A 55 -16.59 15.93 3.00
N GLN A 56 -17.48 16.79 2.50
CA GLN A 56 -17.08 17.82 1.54
C GLN A 56 -16.06 18.79 2.14
N ALA A 57 -16.18 19.15 3.42
CA ALA A 57 -15.19 19.99 4.09
C ALA A 57 -13.84 19.27 4.28
N TYR A 58 -13.85 17.97 4.56
CA TYR A 58 -12.64 17.15 4.70
C TYR A 58 -11.97 16.91 3.35
N GLU A 59 -12.74 16.56 2.32
CA GLU A 59 -12.28 16.44 0.95
C GLU A 59 -11.78 17.77 0.41
N ALA A 60 -12.43 18.90 0.70
CA ALA A 60 -11.96 20.22 0.27
C ALA A 60 -10.66 20.64 0.98
N ARG A 61 -10.45 20.23 2.25
CA ARG A 61 -9.17 20.44 2.95
C ARG A 61 -8.06 19.54 2.37
N ASN A 62 -8.33 18.25 2.22
CA ASN A 62 -7.38 17.32 1.61
C ASN A 62 -7.09 17.67 0.15
N ALA A 63 -8.07 18.17 -0.60
CA ALA A 63 -7.90 18.65 -1.96
C ALA A 63 -7.12 19.96 -2.00
N LYS A 64 -7.20 20.82 -0.98
CA LYS A 64 -6.31 21.99 -0.86
C LYS A 64 -4.87 21.58 -0.58
N ASP A 65 -4.65 20.61 0.31
CA ASP A 65 -3.31 20.08 0.59
C ASP A 65 -2.74 19.31 -0.61
N ALA A 66 -3.59 18.57 -1.33
CA ALA A 66 -3.28 17.90 -2.60
C ALA A 66 -3.31 18.81 -3.84
N ALA A 67 -3.72 20.08 -3.71
CA ALA A 67 -3.57 21.09 -4.76
C ALA A 67 -2.28 21.89 -4.55
N ASN A 68 -1.85 22.05 -3.30
CA ASN A 68 -0.54 22.63 -2.95
C ASN A 68 0.61 21.64 -3.20
N LYS A 69 0.38 20.34 -3.01
CA LYS A 69 1.22 19.27 -3.57
C LYS A 69 0.61 18.86 -4.90
N VAL A 70 1.12 19.33 -6.04
CA VAL A 70 0.81 18.70 -7.34
C VAL A 70 1.24 17.24 -7.22
N LEU A 71 0.31 16.35 -6.87
CA LEU A 71 0.59 14.92 -6.75
C LEU A 71 1.00 14.45 -8.14
N ASP A 72 2.24 14.00 -8.25
CA ASP A 72 2.71 13.31 -9.45
C ASP A 72 1.67 12.23 -9.81
N PRO A 73 1.22 12.11 -11.08
CA PRO A 73 0.38 10.99 -11.50
C PRO A 73 0.90 9.62 -11.02
N ALA A 74 2.22 9.48 -10.85
CA ALA A 74 2.87 8.30 -10.27
C ALA A 74 2.55 8.10 -8.77
N GLU A 75 2.27 9.15 -8.01
CA GLU A 75 1.84 9.07 -6.62
C GLU A 75 0.32 8.86 -6.48
N ALA A 76 -0.48 9.37 -7.42
CA ALA A 76 -1.94 9.22 -7.38
C ALA A 76 -2.41 7.75 -7.36
N ARG A 77 -1.62 6.83 -7.92
CA ARG A 77 -1.93 5.38 -7.92
C ARG A 77 -1.99 4.77 -6.52
N PHE A 78 -1.32 5.36 -5.53
CA PHE A 78 -1.27 4.83 -4.17
C PHE A 78 -2.58 5.10 -3.39
N ASN A 79 -3.27 6.20 -3.69
CA ASN A 79 -4.42 6.67 -2.91
C ASN A 79 -5.68 5.80 -3.06
N GLY A 80 -5.73 4.94 -4.07
CA GLY A 80 -6.90 4.12 -4.40
C GLY A 80 -7.04 2.83 -3.60
N TYR A 81 -6.10 2.51 -2.71
CA TYR A 81 -6.05 1.23 -2.01
C TYR A 81 -6.06 1.40 -0.50
N ASP A 82 -6.68 0.43 0.18
CA ASP A 82 -6.61 0.30 1.62
C ASP A 82 -5.24 -0.27 2.03
N VAL A 83 -4.54 0.43 2.92
CA VAL A 83 -3.15 0.10 3.30
C VAL A 83 -3.08 -1.25 3.99
N GLU A 84 -3.92 -1.48 5.00
CA GLU A 84 -3.94 -2.72 5.77
C GLU A 84 -4.23 -3.93 4.87
N THR A 85 -5.26 -3.83 4.01
CA THR A 85 -5.59 -4.90 3.07
C THR A 85 -4.44 -5.19 2.09
N VAL A 86 -3.72 -4.16 1.64
CA VAL A 86 -2.54 -4.36 0.76
C VAL A 86 -1.41 -5.05 1.51
N LEU A 87 -1.10 -4.62 2.74
CA LEU A 87 -0.03 -5.20 3.55
C LEU A 87 -0.32 -6.67 3.88
N VAL A 88 -1.53 -6.98 4.38
CA VAL A 88 -1.91 -8.36 4.77
C VAL A 88 -1.87 -9.33 3.58
N ASN A 89 -2.26 -8.88 2.38
CA ASN A 89 -2.24 -9.74 1.18
C ASN A 89 -0.88 -9.75 0.45
N GLY A 90 -0.10 -8.68 0.63
CA GLY A 90 1.14 -8.43 -0.10
C GLY A 90 2.38 -8.91 0.62
N ILE A 91 2.37 -8.96 1.95
CA ILE A 91 3.43 -9.58 2.74
C ILE A 91 3.22 -11.10 2.73
N ARG A 92 4.21 -11.83 2.21
CA ARG A 92 4.18 -13.29 2.15
C ARG A 92 4.70 -13.92 3.43
N GLU A 93 5.79 -13.38 3.94
CA GLU A 93 6.46 -13.84 5.16
C GLU A 93 7.41 -12.74 5.66
N TRP A 94 7.75 -12.79 6.94
CA TRP A 94 8.77 -11.95 7.54
C TRP A 94 9.51 -12.70 8.65
N THR A 95 10.61 -12.13 9.14
CA THR A 95 11.41 -12.75 10.22
C THR A 95 10.88 -12.43 11.62
N ALA A 96 9.83 -11.62 11.76
CA ALA A 96 9.23 -11.33 13.06
C ALA A 96 8.51 -12.58 13.62
N ASP A 97 8.57 -12.77 14.95
CA ASP A 97 7.95 -13.90 15.66
C ASP A 97 6.44 -13.70 15.90
N VAL A 98 5.75 -13.16 14.89
CA VAL A 98 4.30 -12.96 14.90
C VAL A 98 3.75 -13.24 13.51
N SER A 99 2.49 -13.67 13.43
CA SER A 99 1.84 -13.81 12.12
C SER A 99 1.70 -12.45 11.43
N VAL A 100 1.77 -12.43 10.09
CA VAL A 100 1.62 -11.21 9.28
C VAL A 100 0.35 -10.43 9.65
N ALA A 101 -0.80 -11.10 9.71
CA ALA A 101 -2.06 -10.45 10.04
C ALA A 101 -2.09 -9.84 11.45
N ALA A 102 -1.38 -10.43 12.40
CA ALA A 102 -1.31 -9.91 13.77
C ALA A 102 -0.31 -8.76 13.93
N GLY A 103 0.80 -8.78 13.18
CA GLY A 103 1.84 -7.75 13.30
C GLY A 103 1.65 -6.53 12.40
N VAL A 104 0.84 -6.62 11.32
CA VAL A 104 0.62 -5.48 10.42
C VAL A 104 0.09 -4.24 11.15
N PRO A 105 -0.86 -4.36 12.11
CA PRO A 105 -1.31 -3.21 12.90
C PRO A 105 -0.24 -2.57 13.79
N ASP A 106 0.83 -3.31 14.11
CA ASP A 106 1.92 -2.86 14.99
C ASP A 106 3.10 -2.25 14.21
N LEU A 107 3.04 -2.24 12.87
CA LEU A 107 4.03 -1.56 12.05
C LEU A 107 3.95 -0.05 12.29
N ASP A 108 5.11 0.59 12.40
CA ASP A 108 5.18 2.05 12.38
C ASP A 108 4.73 2.62 11.02
N GLU A 109 4.50 3.93 10.98
CA GLU A 109 3.98 4.62 9.80
C GLU A 109 4.96 4.53 8.61
N ASP A 110 6.27 4.68 8.87
CA ASP A 110 7.32 4.67 7.85
C ASP A 110 7.48 3.28 7.20
N ALA A 111 7.49 2.22 8.00
CA ALA A 111 7.55 0.84 7.56
C ALA A 111 6.29 0.47 6.78
N SER A 112 5.12 0.85 7.30
CA SER A 112 3.83 0.64 6.63
C SER A 112 3.80 1.30 5.27
N GLU A 113 4.20 2.56 5.17
CA GLU A 113 4.23 3.32 3.92
C GLU A 113 5.23 2.71 2.93
N THR A 114 6.43 2.36 3.40
CA THR A 114 7.50 1.75 2.58
C THR A 114 7.05 0.43 1.98
N LEU A 115 6.52 -0.47 2.81
CA LEU A 115 6.04 -1.79 2.38
C LEU A 115 4.84 -1.65 1.43
N PHE A 116 3.90 -0.77 1.76
CA PHE A 116 2.74 -0.50 0.93
C PHE A 116 3.13 -0.04 -0.47
N LYS A 117 3.98 1.00 -0.58
CA LYS A 117 4.45 1.51 -1.87
C LYS A 117 5.18 0.42 -2.66
N ALA A 118 6.06 -0.34 -2.03
CA ALA A 118 6.79 -1.42 -2.68
C ALA A 118 5.85 -2.51 -3.23
N ILE A 119 4.83 -2.92 -2.47
CA ILE A 119 3.83 -3.88 -2.93
C ILE A 119 3.04 -3.33 -4.12
N ILE A 120 2.62 -2.05 -4.07
CA ILE A 120 1.87 -1.43 -5.17
C ILE A 120 2.74 -1.30 -6.43
N VAL A 121 4.01 -0.92 -6.31
CA VAL A 121 4.96 -0.85 -7.44
C VAL A 121 5.13 -2.22 -8.09
N LEU A 122 5.31 -3.30 -7.32
CA LEU A 122 5.37 -4.66 -7.86
C LEU A 122 4.05 -5.09 -8.55
N SER A 123 2.93 -4.59 -8.04
CA SER A 123 1.60 -4.97 -8.48
C SER A 123 1.13 -4.23 -9.73
N VAL A 124 1.39 -2.93 -9.78
CA VAL A 124 0.95 -1.98 -10.80
C VAL A 124 2.13 -1.04 -11.13
N PRO A 125 3.20 -1.56 -11.77
CA PRO A 125 4.36 -0.75 -12.12
C PRO A 125 3.99 0.31 -13.17
N THR A 126 4.65 1.46 -13.14
CA THR A 126 4.63 2.41 -14.26
C THR A 126 5.41 1.85 -15.44
N GLU A 127 5.30 2.49 -16.61
CA GLU A 127 6.06 2.12 -17.80
C GLU A 127 7.58 2.17 -17.53
N ALA A 128 8.07 3.24 -16.91
CA ALA A 128 9.48 3.38 -16.51
C ALA A 128 9.93 2.28 -15.53
N GLU A 129 9.11 1.94 -14.53
CA GLU A 129 9.44 0.87 -13.57
C GLU A 129 9.40 -0.52 -14.20
N ALA A 130 8.50 -0.73 -15.16
CA ALA A 130 8.41 -1.98 -15.91
C ALA A 130 9.62 -2.18 -16.84
N GLU A 131 10.16 -1.12 -17.42
CA GLU A 131 11.39 -1.15 -18.23
C GLU A 131 12.63 -1.49 -17.38
N VAL A 132 12.76 -0.86 -16.20
CA VAL A 132 13.83 -1.15 -15.24
C VAL A 132 13.75 -2.61 -14.77
N ALA A 133 12.55 -3.11 -14.46
CA ALA A 133 12.34 -4.50 -14.06
C ALA A 133 12.66 -5.52 -15.18
N GLN A 134 12.64 -5.09 -16.44
CA GLN A 134 12.98 -5.92 -17.62
C GLN A 134 14.45 -5.81 -18.04
N GLY A 135 15.27 -5.01 -17.34
CA GLY A 135 16.69 -4.84 -17.65
C GLY A 135 16.97 -4.19 -19.01
N LYS A 136 16.00 -3.43 -19.54
CA LYS A 136 16.21 -2.62 -20.74
C LYS A 136 16.62 -1.22 -20.29
N SER A 137 17.92 -0.94 -20.39
CA SER A 137 18.50 0.39 -20.17
C SER A 137 19.03 0.94 -21.48
#